data_AF-A0A849QBB9-F1
#
_entry.id   AF-A0A849QBB9-F1
#
_cell.length_a   1.000
_cell.length_b   1.000
_cell.length_c   1.000
_cell.angle_alpha   90.00
_cell.angle_beta   90.00
_cell.angle_gamma   90.00
#
_symmetry.space_group_name_H-M   'P 1'
#
loop_
_entity.id
_entity.type
_entity.pdbx_description
1 polymer ?
#
loop_
_entity_poly.entity_id
_entity_poly.type
_entity_poly.pdbx_seq_one_letter_code
_entity_poly.pdbx_strand_id
1 'polypeptide(L)'
;MDTDKKERIVAVNRCVKGEKRTDICKNLNQSKGWLSKWVNRYKTGKEDWYKSKSKAPKNPGKMTGDEIENAVVNIRKTLMDGSIENFNKWFGEKFWEKKIFANLEDMRTKSGCCYTGKKIRI
;
A
#
# COMPACT_ATOMS: atom_id res chain seq x y z
N MET A 1 -2.33 -16.61 12.31
CA MET A 1 -3.24 -16.43 13.48
C MET A 1 -3.12 -14.99 13.97
N ASP A 2 -4.23 -14.33 14.21
CA ASP A 2 -4.34 -12.86 14.42
C ASP A 2 -4.02 -12.42 15.85
N THR A 3 -2.80 -12.71 16.30
CA THR A 3 -2.30 -12.43 17.66
C THR A 3 -2.38 -10.95 18.00
N ASP A 4 -2.04 -10.10 17.04
CA ASP A 4 -2.14 -8.64 17.12
C ASP A 4 -3.53 -8.14 17.53
N LYS A 5 -4.60 -8.65 16.91
CA LYS A 5 -5.96 -8.21 17.25
C LYS A 5 -6.33 -8.63 18.67
N LYS A 6 -5.95 -9.84 19.08
CA LYS A 6 -6.20 -10.34 20.44
C LYS A 6 -5.49 -9.49 21.48
N GLU A 7 -4.22 -9.13 21.27
CA GLU A 7 -3.47 -8.26 22.18
C GLU A 7 -4.12 -6.88 22.34
N ARG A 8 -4.59 -6.27 21.23
CA ARG A 8 -5.27 -4.96 21.26
C ARG A 8 -6.55 -5.02 22.10
N ILE A 9 -7.36 -6.06 21.90
CA ILE A 9 -8.61 -6.26 22.63
C ILE A 9 -8.34 -6.47 24.12
N VAL A 10 -7.41 -7.37 24.46
CA VAL A 10 -7.04 -7.66 25.85
C VAL A 10 -6.51 -6.41 26.54
N ALA A 11 -5.60 -5.66 25.90
CA ALA A 11 -5.00 -4.48 26.48
C ALA A 11 -6.02 -3.38 26.81
N VAL A 12 -6.96 -3.11 25.89
CA VAL A 12 -8.01 -2.11 26.09
C VAL A 12 -8.99 -2.57 27.17
N ASN A 13 -9.41 -3.84 27.17
CA ASN A 13 -10.31 -4.37 28.20
C ASN A 13 -9.70 -4.26 29.60
N ARG A 14 -8.42 -4.58 29.78
CA ARG A 14 -7.70 -4.39 31.05
C ARG A 14 -7.64 -2.92 31.46
N CYS A 15 -7.41 -2.02 30.50
CA CYS A 15 -7.40 -0.58 30.75
C CYS A 15 -8.77 -0.06 31.19
N VAL A 16 -9.87 -0.57 30.61
CA VAL A 16 -11.25 -0.20 30.99
C VAL A 16 -11.61 -0.75 32.37
N LYS A 17 -11.08 -1.92 32.75
CA LYS A 17 -11.20 -2.50 34.09
C LYS A 17 -10.40 -1.76 35.18
N GLY A 18 -9.63 -0.73 34.83
CA GLY A 18 -8.87 0.08 35.78
C GLY A 18 -7.47 -0.46 36.12
N GLU A 19 -6.95 -1.46 35.38
CA GLU A 19 -5.57 -1.91 35.56
C GLU A 19 -4.56 -0.80 35.19
N LYS A 20 -3.45 -0.75 35.92
CA LYS A 20 -2.39 0.24 35.66
C LYS A 20 -1.80 0.04 34.28
N ARG A 21 -1.77 1.11 33.49
CA ARG A 21 -1.24 1.11 32.11
C ARG A 21 0.19 0.60 32.01
N THR A 22 1.02 0.84 33.03
CA THR A 22 2.40 0.35 33.11
C THR A 22 2.46 -1.17 33.13
N ASP A 23 1.55 -1.81 33.87
CA ASP A 23 1.58 -3.24 34.11
C ASP A 23 1.00 -3.97 32.89
N ILE A 24 -0.03 -3.40 32.26
CA ILE A 24 -0.54 -3.86 30.96
C ILE A 24 0.58 -3.84 29.91
N CYS A 25 1.32 -2.73 29.80
CA CYS A 25 2.39 -2.58 28.82
C CYS A 25 3.53 -3.57 29.08
N LYS A 26 3.96 -3.75 30.35
CA LYS A 26 4.99 -4.72 30.73
C LYS A 26 4.58 -6.16 30.42
N ASN A 27 3.36 -6.54 30.80
CA ASN A 27 2.84 -7.90 30.62
C ASN A 27 2.68 -8.28 29.14
N LEU A 28 2.32 -7.31 28.29
CA LEU A 28 2.15 -7.53 26.85
C LEU A 28 3.43 -7.24 26.05
N ASN A 29 4.52 -6.82 26.70
CA ASN A 29 5.73 -6.34 26.05
C ASN A 29 5.46 -5.24 25.00
N GLN A 30 4.52 -4.34 25.30
CA GLN A 30 4.09 -3.24 24.41
C GLN A 30 4.47 -1.87 24.98
N SER A 31 4.54 -0.86 24.11
CA SER A 31 4.85 0.50 24.55
C SER A 31 3.63 1.26 25.10
N LYS A 32 3.87 2.24 25.98
CA LYS A 32 2.82 3.15 26.49
C LYS A 32 2.10 3.88 25.35
N GLY A 33 2.84 4.29 24.32
CA GLY A 33 2.28 4.95 23.13
C GLY A 33 1.35 4.03 22.33
N TRP A 34 1.71 2.75 22.21
CA TRP A 34 0.85 1.73 21.59
C TRP A 34 -0.47 1.58 22.34
N LEU A 35 -0.45 1.45 23.68
CA LEU A 35 -1.67 1.35 24.48
C LEU A 35 -2.53 2.62 24.37
N SER A 36 -1.90 3.80 24.39
CA SER A 36 -2.61 5.07 24.23
C SER A 36 -3.32 5.18 22.90
N LYS A 37 -2.67 4.79 21.81
CA LYS A 37 -3.27 4.74 20.48
C LYS A 37 -4.55 3.90 20.46
N TRP A 38 -4.54 2.70 21.03
CA TRP A 38 -5.69 1.79 20.98
C TRP A 38 -6.82 2.20 21.92
N VAL A 39 -6.50 2.68 23.12
CA VAL A 39 -7.51 3.23 24.05
C VAL A 39 -8.20 4.45 23.43
N ASN A 40 -7.45 5.35 22.78
CA ASN A 40 -8.04 6.51 22.11
C ASN A 40 -8.95 6.09 20.95
N ARG A 41 -8.59 5.03 20.20
CA ARG A 41 -9.47 4.46 19.17
C ARG A 41 -10.73 3.84 19.75
N TYR A 42 -10.63 3.07 20.83
CA TYR A 42 -11.79 2.49 21.50
C TYR A 42 -12.79 3.56 21.96
N LYS A 43 -12.29 4.67 22.53
CA LYS A 43 -13.12 5.82 22.92
C LYS A 43 -13.88 6.49 21.77
N THR A 44 -13.49 6.26 20.51
CA THR A 44 -14.27 6.78 19.36
C THR A 44 -15.56 6.00 19.09
N GLY A 45 -15.80 4.87 19.76
CA GLY A 45 -17.03 4.08 19.64
C GLY A 45 -17.16 3.27 18.35
N LYS A 46 -16.16 3.30 17.46
CA LYS A 46 -16.18 2.54 16.21
C LYS A 46 -16.01 1.05 16.46
N GLU A 47 -16.90 0.23 15.92
CA GLU A 47 -16.86 -1.23 16.08
C GLU A 47 -15.54 -1.85 15.56
N ASP A 48 -14.93 -1.25 14.54
CA ASP A 48 -13.69 -1.71 13.92
C ASP A 48 -12.40 -1.20 14.58
N TRP A 49 -12.49 -0.61 15.78
CA TRP A 49 -11.39 0.11 16.42
C TRP A 49 -10.08 -0.69 16.55
N TYR A 50 -10.16 -2.01 16.67
CA TYR A 50 -9.05 -2.95 16.84
C TYR A 50 -8.41 -3.39 15.51
N LYS A 51 -9.08 -3.14 14.38
CA LYS A 51 -8.56 -3.50 13.06
C LYS A 51 -7.36 -2.62 12.68
N SER A 52 -6.40 -3.24 12.00
CA SER A 52 -5.29 -2.51 11.39
C SER A 52 -5.84 -1.55 10.34
N LYS A 53 -5.33 -0.32 10.32
CA LYS A 53 -5.66 0.68 9.28
C LYS A 53 -4.45 0.85 8.38
N SER A 54 -4.68 1.27 7.14
CA SER A 54 -3.60 1.60 6.21
C SER A 54 -2.59 2.54 6.86
N LYS A 55 -1.30 2.23 6.69
CA LYS A 55 -0.18 3.09 7.11
C LYS A 55 0.17 4.11 6.02
N ALA A 56 -0.45 4.00 4.84
CA ALA A 56 -0.20 4.93 3.74
C ALA A 56 -0.65 6.35 4.13
N PRO A 57 0.06 7.38 3.65
CA PRO A 57 -0.43 8.75 3.74
C PRO A 57 -1.83 8.83 3.14
N LYS A 58 -2.75 9.53 3.81
CA LYS A 58 -4.10 9.76 3.28
C LYS A 58 -4.08 10.64 2.04
N ASN A 59 -3.14 11.59 2.00
CA ASN A 59 -2.94 12.54 0.92
C ASN A 59 -1.49 12.42 0.45
N PRO A 60 -1.14 11.42 -0.39
CA PRO A 60 0.20 11.35 -0.95
C PRO A 60 0.39 12.52 -1.94
N GLY A 61 1.45 13.32 -1.75
CA GLY A 61 1.68 14.53 -2.55
C GLY A 61 1.96 14.26 -4.04
N LYS A 62 2.21 13.00 -4.42
CA LYS A 62 2.30 12.54 -5.80
C LYS A 62 1.41 11.31 -5.93
N MET A 63 0.15 11.53 -6.30
CA MET A 63 -0.72 10.45 -6.72
C MET A 63 -0.37 10.09 -8.16
N THR A 64 -0.16 8.78 -8.39
CA THR A 64 -0.13 8.24 -9.74
C THR A 64 -1.52 8.45 -10.35
N GLY A 65 -1.60 8.86 -11.62
CA GLY A 65 -2.89 8.99 -12.28
C GLY A 65 -3.62 7.65 -12.36
N ASP A 66 -4.95 7.68 -12.21
CA ASP A 66 -5.82 6.50 -12.15
C ASP A 66 -5.58 5.52 -13.32
N GLU A 67 -5.30 6.05 -14.51
CA GLU A 67 -4.98 5.25 -15.71
C GLU A 67 -3.76 4.35 -15.51
N ILE A 68 -2.68 4.91 -14.93
CA ILE A 68 -1.43 4.18 -14.69
C ILE A 68 -1.62 3.17 -13.55
N GLU A 69 -2.35 3.55 -12.50
CA GLU A 69 -2.65 2.63 -11.39
C GLU A 69 -3.47 1.42 -11.88
N ASN A 70 -4.50 1.66 -12.68
CA ASN A 70 -5.32 0.61 -13.27
C ASN A 70 -4.51 -0.31 -14.19
N ALA A 71 -3.63 0.26 -15.03
CA ALA A 71 -2.74 -0.52 -15.87
C ALA A 71 -1.85 -1.45 -15.03
N VAL A 72 -1.21 -0.94 -13.98
CA VAL A 72 -0.34 -1.74 -13.09
C VAL A 72 -1.13 -2.84 -12.37
N VAL A 73 -2.32 -2.54 -11.85
CA VAL A 73 -3.17 -3.53 -11.17
C VAL A 73 -3.61 -4.64 -12.12
N ASN A 74 -4.03 -4.30 -13.34
CA ASN A 74 -4.44 -5.28 -14.34
C ASN A 74 -3.29 -6.17 -14.77
N ILE A 75 -2.13 -5.60 -15.07
CA ILE A 75 -0.90 -6.36 -15.38
C ILE A 75 -0.59 -7.33 -14.24
N ARG A 76 -0.63 -6.88 -12.99
CA ARG A 76 -0.34 -7.73 -11.83
C ARG A 76 -1.34 -8.88 -11.70
N LYS A 77 -2.63 -8.65 -11.95
CA LYS A 77 -3.66 -9.70 -11.96
C LYS A 77 -3.38 -10.73 -13.05
N THR A 78 -3.09 -10.29 -14.27
CA THR A 78 -2.74 -11.16 -15.41
C THR A 78 -1.45 -11.95 -15.20
N LEU A 79 -0.50 -11.42 -14.42
CA LEU A 79 0.70 -12.18 -14.05
C LEU A 79 0.41 -13.20 -12.94
N MET A 80 -0.51 -12.90 -12.02
CA MET A 80 -0.90 -13.79 -10.92
C MET A 80 -1.85 -14.91 -11.36
N ASP A 81 -2.71 -14.67 -12.35
CA ASP A 81 -3.63 -15.67 -12.89
C ASP A 81 -2.93 -16.73 -13.76
N GLY A 82 -1.60 -16.61 -13.95
CA GLY A 82 -0.77 -17.57 -14.65
C GLY A 82 -0.82 -17.45 -16.18
N SER A 83 -1.57 -16.49 -16.74
CA SER A 83 -1.62 -16.29 -18.18
C SER A 83 -0.53 -15.34 -18.64
N ILE A 84 0.74 -15.74 -18.42
CA ILE A 84 1.90 -15.10 -19.06
C ILE A 84 1.69 -15.02 -20.57
N GLU A 85 1.02 -16.00 -21.17
CA GLU A 85 0.64 -16.02 -22.58
C GLU A 85 -0.34 -14.90 -22.96
N ASN A 86 -1.38 -14.64 -22.15
CA ASN A 86 -2.29 -13.52 -22.40
C ASN A 86 -1.61 -12.16 -22.16
N PHE A 87 -0.75 -12.04 -21.15
CA PHE A 87 0.04 -10.82 -20.94
C PHE A 87 0.97 -10.56 -22.13
N ASN A 88 1.73 -11.56 -22.56
CA ASN A 88 2.66 -11.44 -23.68
C ASN A 88 1.93 -11.17 -25.01
N LYS A 89 0.76 -11.77 -25.21
CA LYS A 89 -0.09 -11.51 -26.37
C LYS A 89 -0.62 -10.07 -26.36
N TRP A 90 -1.24 -9.64 -25.27
CA TRP A 90 -1.73 -8.26 -25.12
C TRP A 90 -0.61 -7.23 -25.24
N PHE A 91 0.54 -7.49 -24.63
CA PHE A 91 1.72 -6.64 -24.69
C PHE A 91 2.29 -6.58 -26.11
N GLY A 92 2.35 -7.71 -26.81
CA GLY A 92 2.76 -7.80 -28.22
C GLY A 92 1.83 -7.02 -29.16
N GLU A 93 0.51 -7.17 -28.99
CA GLU A 93 -0.51 -6.50 -29.80
C GLU A 93 -0.55 -4.97 -29.60
N LYS A 94 -0.31 -4.50 -28.37
CA LYS A 94 -0.45 -3.07 -28.02
C LYS A 94 0.84 -2.27 -28.06
N PHE A 95 1.99 -2.92 -27.85
CA PHE A 95 3.26 -2.22 -27.65
C PHE A 95 4.33 -2.56 -28.70
N TRP A 96 4.16 -3.68 -29.41
CA TRP A 96 5.14 -4.22 -30.37
C TRP A 96 4.56 -4.40 -31.79
N GLU A 97 3.77 -3.42 -32.28
CA GLU A 97 3.91 -3.11 -33.70
C GLU A 97 5.40 -2.92 -33.94
N LYS A 98 6.00 -3.76 -34.79
CA LYS A 98 7.45 -3.86 -35.05
C LYS A 98 8.08 -2.58 -35.61
N LYS A 99 7.94 -1.47 -34.90
CA LYS A 99 8.78 -0.29 -35.05
C LYS A 99 10.08 -0.64 -34.34
N ILE A 100 11.01 -1.16 -35.14
CA ILE A 100 12.40 -1.18 -34.74
C ILE A 100 12.80 0.29 -34.58
N PHE A 101 12.96 0.73 -33.34
CA PHE A 101 13.47 2.06 -33.07
C PHE A 101 14.96 2.05 -33.35
N ALA A 102 15.43 2.99 -34.16
CA ALA A 102 16.84 3.03 -34.56
C ALA A 102 17.75 3.36 -33.37
N ASN A 103 17.24 4.12 -32.39
CA ASN A 103 17.95 4.51 -31.18
C ASN A 103 16.96 5.02 -30.11
N LEU A 104 17.51 5.38 -28.94
CA LEU A 104 16.74 5.84 -27.79
C LEU A 104 15.93 7.13 -28.06
N GLU A 105 16.45 8.06 -28.86
CA GLU A 105 15.75 9.31 -29.19
C GLU A 105 14.60 9.07 -30.19
N ASP A 106 14.76 8.10 -31.08
CA ASP A 106 13.72 7.63 -31.99
C ASP A 106 12.54 7.02 -31.23
N MET A 107 12.82 6.22 -30.18
CA MET A 107 11.79 5.68 -29.28
C MET A 107 11.06 6.79 -28.53
N ARG A 108 11.78 7.78 -27.98
CA ARG A 108 11.19 8.87 -27.16
C ARG A 108 10.26 9.77 -27.96
N THR A 109 10.63 10.06 -29.21
CA THR A 109 9.85 10.92 -30.10
C THR A 109 8.62 10.20 -30.63
N LYS A 110 8.73 8.92 -31.00
CA LYS A 110 7.65 8.16 -31.66
C LYS A 110 6.69 7.45 -30.73
N SER A 111 7.08 7.13 -29.49
CA SER A 111 6.20 6.45 -28.51
C SER A 111 5.21 7.39 -27.83
N GLY A 112 5.24 8.69 -28.10
CA GLY A 112 4.37 9.68 -27.46
C GLY A 112 4.55 9.74 -25.94
N CYS A 113 5.64 9.18 -25.40
CA CYS A 113 5.86 9.09 -23.98
C CYS A 113 6.45 10.41 -23.46
N CYS A 114 5.58 11.25 -22.89
CA CYS A 114 5.88 12.54 -22.30
C CYS A 114 6.70 12.40 -20.99
N TYR A 115 7.88 11.79 -21.00
CA TYR A 115 8.86 12.01 -19.92
C TYR A 115 9.76 13.17 -20.32
N THR A 116 9.28 14.39 -20.09
CA THR A 116 10.16 15.57 -20.05
C THR A 116 11.10 15.39 -18.87
N GLY A 117 12.32 14.93 -19.16
CA GLY A 117 13.37 14.71 -18.18
C GLY A 117 13.70 16.01 -17.45
N LYS A 118 13.13 16.19 -16.26
CA LYS A 118 13.74 17.08 -15.26
C LYS A 118 14.99 16.38 -14.78
N LYS A 119 16.16 16.88 -15.22
CA LYS A 119 17.48 16.57 -14.66
C LYS A 119 17.38 16.58 -13.12
N ILE A 120 17.49 15.42 -12.50
CA ILE A 120 17.86 15.33 -11.09
C ILE A 120 19.35 15.69 -11.06
N ARG A 121 19.65 16.90 -10.57
CA ARG A 121 21.00 17.26 -10.14
C ARG A 121 21.20 16.52 -8.81
N ILE A 122 22.15 15.59 -8.81
CA ILE A 122 22.69 14.96 -7.60
C ILE A 122 23.56 16.00 -6.89
#